data_AF-A0A6A5VMB2-F1
#
_entry.id   AF-A0A6A5VMB2-F1
#
_cell.length_a   1.000
_cell.length_b   1.000
_cell.length_c   1.000
_cell.angle_alpha   90.00
_cell.angle_beta   90.00
_cell.angle_gamma   90.00
#
_symmetry.space_group_name_H-M   'P 1'
#
loop_
_entity.id
_entity.type
_entity.pdbx_description
1 polymer ?
#
loop_
_entity_poly.entity_id
_entity_poly.type
_entity_poly.pdbx_seq_one_letter_code
_entity_poly.pdbx_strand_id
1 'polypeptide(L)'
;MTAIFVLQPKSTSFEIASTCKHAKSCVCVLPNLPSTPPPQWRPLEINNPRTFGVADLPKGTNRGSLIALFNLFFNAKVIEQITHFTNDRAAHAHPQLPSARGWKPTSPGELYTYFAIVVYMAVHREPSLAEYWSRGHKNAPTHKLNDFMGCTRWHQLDRYLYTAEVSQTFQSPFSRVWDLSELLRARSLQY
;
A
#
# COMPACT_ATOMS: atom_id res chain seq x y z
N MET A 1 25.58 -56.71 -12.99
CA MET A 1 25.57 -55.62 -14.00
C MET A 1 24.32 -54.79 -13.80
N THR A 2 24.41 -53.50 -14.16
CA THR A 2 23.37 -52.45 -14.12
C THR A 2 23.22 -51.71 -12.79
N ALA A 3 24.12 -50.75 -12.59
CA ALA A 3 23.94 -49.61 -11.70
C ALA A 3 23.02 -48.57 -12.35
N ILE A 4 22.04 -48.06 -11.61
CA ILE A 4 21.24 -46.91 -12.01
C ILE A 4 21.87 -45.66 -11.39
N PHE A 5 22.43 -44.80 -12.22
CA PHE A 5 22.93 -43.48 -11.85
C PHE A 5 21.77 -42.56 -11.49
N VAL A 6 21.72 -42.12 -10.22
CA VAL A 6 20.90 -40.97 -9.81
C VAL A 6 21.72 -39.71 -10.08
N LEU A 7 21.31 -38.96 -11.10
CA LEU A 7 21.88 -37.66 -11.44
C LEU A 7 21.62 -36.67 -10.32
N GLN A 8 22.69 -36.15 -9.71
CA GLN A 8 22.61 -35.01 -8.81
C GLN A 8 22.31 -33.72 -9.60
N PRO A 9 21.44 -32.83 -9.11
CA PRO A 9 21.27 -31.52 -9.71
C PRO A 9 22.52 -30.67 -9.49
N LYS A 10 23.08 -30.15 -10.59
CA LYS A 10 24.21 -29.23 -10.61
C LYS A 10 23.85 -27.95 -9.86
N SER A 11 24.65 -27.64 -8.84
CA SER A 11 24.69 -26.33 -8.17
C SER A 11 24.88 -25.24 -9.23
N THR A 12 23.84 -24.46 -9.47
CA THR A 12 23.90 -23.28 -10.35
C THR A 12 23.93 -22.07 -9.43
N SER A 13 25.14 -21.58 -9.16
CA SER A 13 25.37 -20.34 -8.43
C SER A 13 24.76 -19.18 -9.23
N PHE A 14 23.74 -18.54 -8.67
CA PHE A 14 23.22 -17.27 -9.20
C PHE A 14 24.20 -16.16 -8.81
N GLU A 15 25.02 -15.71 -9.76
CA GLU A 15 25.76 -14.46 -9.65
C GLU A 15 24.79 -13.27 -9.78
N ILE A 16 24.62 -12.51 -8.70
CA ILE A 16 23.95 -11.21 -8.74
C ILE A 16 24.98 -10.20 -9.26
N ALA A 17 24.90 -9.88 -10.54
CA ALA A 17 25.64 -8.79 -11.14
C ALA A 17 25.10 -7.44 -10.62
N SER A 18 25.73 -6.92 -9.57
CA SER A 18 25.51 -5.55 -9.09
C SER A 18 26.20 -4.56 -10.03
N THR A 19 25.42 -3.89 -10.89
CA THR A 19 25.88 -2.72 -11.65
C THR A 19 25.26 -1.45 -11.07
N CYS A 20 25.93 -0.85 -10.10
CA CYS A 20 25.71 0.55 -9.74
C CYS A 20 27.02 1.31 -10.01
N LYS A 21 27.08 1.96 -11.17
CA LYS A 21 28.09 2.99 -11.47
C LYS A 21 27.72 4.21 -10.64
N HIS A 22 28.64 4.65 -9.77
CA HIS A 22 28.62 5.79 -8.82
C HIS A 22 28.72 5.37 -7.34
N ALA A 23 29.81 4.69 -6.98
CA ALA A 23 30.31 4.69 -5.61
C ALA A 23 31.46 5.68 -5.53
N LYS A 24 31.19 6.91 -5.08
CA LYS A 24 32.24 7.72 -4.45
C LYS A 24 32.70 6.92 -3.23
N SER A 25 34.00 6.70 -3.11
CA SER A 25 34.61 5.96 -2.00
C SER A 25 34.38 6.72 -0.69
N CYS A 26 33.22 6.54 -0.08
CA CYS A 26 33.08 6.70 1.35
C CYS A 26 33.77 5.47 1.95
N VAL A 27 34.87 5.70 2.66
CA VAL A 27 35.49 4.69 3.52
C VAL A 27 34.48 4.43 4.64
N CYS A 28 33.51 3.57 4.37
CA CYS A 28 32.65 2.99 5.38
C CYS A 28 33.55 2.07 6.18
N VAL A 29 34.10 2.57 7.29
CA VAL A 29 34.71 1.72 8.31
C VAL A 29 33.57 0.84 8.82
N LEU A 30 33.51 -0.40 8.33
CA LEU A 30 32.60 -1.40 8.85
C LEU A 30 32.88 -1.51 10.35
N PRO A 31 31.84 -1.47 11.21
CA PRO A 31 32.05 -1.71 12.63
C PRO A 31 32.73 -3.08 12.79
N ASN A 32 33.78 -3.14 13.62
CA ASN A 32 34.42 -4.40 13.96
C ASN A 32 33.36 -5.30 14.60
N LEU A 33 32.92 -6.31 13.84
CA LEU A 33 32.03 -7.33 14.38
C LEU A 33 32.81 -8.14 15.41
N PRO A 34 32.18 -8.53 16.53
CA PRO A 34 32.80 -9.45 17.47
C PRO A 34 33.21 -10.73 16.74
N SER A 35 34.47 -11.15 16.89
CA SER A 35 34.97 -12.41 16.31
C SER A 35 34.38 -13.66 16.98
N THR A 36 33.55 -13.49 18.01
CA THR A 36 32.84 -14.59 18.65
C THR A 36 31.79 -15.14 17.68
N PRO A 37 31.75 -16.46 17.44
CA PRO A 37 30.68 -17.03 16.64
C PRO A 37 29.32 -16.64 17.25
N PRO A 38 28.31 -16.35 16.41
CA PRO A 38 26.98 -16.09 16.93
C PRO A 38 26.56 -17.26 17.83
N PRO A 39 25.83 -17.00 18.91
CA PRO A 39 25.30 -18.07 19.74
C PRO A 39 24.56 -19.06 18.85
N GLN A 40 24.67 -20.35 19.18
CA GLN A 40 23.97 -21.40 18.47
C GLN A 40 22.49 -21.02 18.37
N TRP A 41 21.97 -20.98 17.15
CA TRP A 41 20.58 -20.61 16.92
C TRP A 41 19.68 -21.51 17.76
N ARG A 42 18.83 -20.89 18.58
CA ARG A 42 17.75 -21.56 19.28
C ARG A 42 16.45 -21.03 18.69
N PRO A 43 15.53 -21.90 18.25
CA PRO A 43 14.20 -21.45 17.89
C PRO A 43 13.62 -20.68 19.06
N LEU A 44 13.03 -19.52 18.78
CA LEU A 44 12.19 -18.86 19.76
C LEU A 44 10.98 -19.77 19.96
N GLU A 45 10.88 -20.40 21.13
CA GLU A 45 9.68 -21.15 21.51
C GLU A 45 8.55 -20.16 21.74
N ILE A 46 7.78 -19.92 20.69
CA ILE A 46 6.51 -19.19 20.79
C ILE A 46 5.52 -20.19 21.41
N ASN A 47 5.52 -20.25 22.74
CA ASN A 47 4.48 -20.92 23.52
C ASN A 47 3.18 -20.11 23.38
N ASN A 48 2.56 -20.18 22.20
CA ASN A 48 1.22 -19.69 21.98
C ASN A 48 0.29 -20.83 22.40
N PRO A 49 -0.25 -20.86 23.65
CA PRO A 49 -1.42 -21.70 23.90
C PRO A 49 -2.41 -21.41 22.78
N ARG A 50 -3.13 -22.41 22.27
CA ARG A 50 -4.02 -22.27 21.09
C ARG A 50 -5.16 -21.25 21.27
N THR A 51 -5.09 -20.38 22.27
CA THR A 51 -5.79 -19.11 22.37
C THR A 51 -5.22 -18.15 21.32
N PHE A 52 -5.94 -18.03 20.20
CA PHE A 52 -5.71 -16.92 19.29
C PHE A 52 -5.88 -15.61 20.07
N GLY A 53 -4.87 -14.73 20.01
CA GLY A 53 -4.99 -13.37 20.54
C GLY A 53 -6.20 -12.70 19.91
N VAL A 54 -6.98 -12.01 20.75
CA VAL A 54 -8.18 -11.30 20.32
C VAL A 54 -7.84 -9.82 20.23
N ALA A 55 -8.15 -9.18 19.10
CA ALA A 55 -7.95 -7.75 18.95
C ALA A 55 -8.73 -6.96 20.02
N ASP A 56 -8.06 -6.02 20.69
CA ASP A 56 -8.64 -5.15 21.71
C ASP A 56 -9.40 -3.97 21.08
N LEU A 57 -10.49 -4.32 20.39
CA LEU A 57 -11.30 -3.35 19.66
C LEU A 57 -12.26 -2.60 20.60
N PRO A 58 -12.58 -1.33 20.31
CA PRO A 58 -13.53 -0.56 21.10
C PRO A 58 -14.86 -1.27 21.27
N LYS A 59 -15.46 -1.14 22.45
CA LYS A 59 -16.76 -1.75 22.77
C LYS A 59 -17.80 -1.36 21.74
N GLY A 60 -18.52 -2.34 21.19
CA GLY A 60 -19.53 -2.15 20.16
C GLY A 60 -19.00 -2.19 18.71
N THR A 61 -17.69 -2.27 18.49
CA THR A 61 -17.14 -2.44 17.15
C THR A 61 -17.42 -3.84 16.62
N ASN A 62 -18.15 -3.94 15.51
CA ASN A 62 -18.39 -5.22 14.85
C ASN A 62 -17.11 -5.71 14.17
N ARG A 63 -16.50 -6.76 14.74
CA ARG A 63 -15.26 -7.37 14.25
C ARG A 63 -15.38 -8.01 12.88
N GLY A 64 -16.58 -8.47 12.50
CA GLY A 64 -16.85 -9.04 11.18
C GLY A 64 -17.13 -7.98 10.11
N SER A 65 -17.24 -6.71 10.49
CA SER A 65 -17.54 -5.62 9.55
C SER A 65 -16.26 -4.89 9.15
N LEU A 66 -15.78 -5.15 7.93
CA LEU A 66 -14.59 -4.50 7.38
C LEU A 66 -14.70 -2.97 7.39
N ILE A 67 -15.90 -2.44 7.13
CA ILE A 67 -16.13 -0.99 7.17
C ILE A 67 -16.07 -0.43 8.60
N ALA A 68 -16.52 -1.19 9.60
CA ALA A 68 -16.41 -0.77 11.01
C ALA A 68 -14.94 -0.71 11.45
N LEU A 69 -14.14 -1.69 11.05
CA LEU A 69 -12.69 -1.70 11.30
C LEU A 69 -11.96 -0.57 10.57
N PHE A 70 -12.30 -0.33 9.30
CA PHE A 70 -11.74 0.76 8.52
C PHE A 70 -12.04 2.13 9.16
N ASN A 71 -13.29 2.33 9.61
CA ASN A 71 -13.72 3.57 10.24
C ASN A 71 -13.04 3.88 11.57
N LEU A 72 -12.38 2.90 12.22
CA LEU A 72 -11.51 3.18 13.37
C LEU A 72 -10.37 4.13 12.97
N PHE A 73 -9.77 3.91 11.80
CA PHE A 73 -8.63 4.67 11.27
C PHE A 73 -9.05 5.82 10.35
N PHE A 74 -10.12 5.64 9.60
CA PHE A 74 -10.64 6.62 8.64
C PHE A 74 -12.13 6.89 8.90
N ASN A 75 -12.42 7.56 10.02
CA ASN A 75 -13.79 7.93 10.34
C ASN A 75 -14.36 8.97 9.33
N ALA A 76 -15.67 9.23 9.43
CA ALA A 76 -16.37 10.12 8.51
C ALA A 76 -15.68 11.49 8.37
N LYS A 77 -15.26 12.11 9.49
CA LYS A 77 -14.56 13.39 9.48
C LYS A 77 -13.27 13.35 8.66
N VAL A 78 -12.46 12.30 8.82
CA VAL A 78 -11.20 12.15 8.04
C VAL A 78 -11.51 11.99 6.55
N ILE A 79 -12.51 11.18 6.20
CA ILE A 79 -12.90 10.99 4.79
C ILE A 79 -13.46 12.29 4.19
N GLU A 80 -14.25 13.06 4.94
CA GLU A 80 -14.73 14.38 4.52
C GLU A 80 -13.57 15.37 4.30
N GLN A 81 -12.58 15.39 5.18
CA GLN A 81 -11.39 16.22 5.01
C GLN A 81 -10.58 15.83 3.76
N ILE A 82 -10.30 14.53 3.56
CA ILE A 82 -9.62 14.04 2.36
C ILE A 82 -10.43 14.40 1.10
N THR A 83 -11.76 14.28 1.15
CA THR A 83 -12.67 14.68 0.06
C THR A 83 -12.49 16.16 -0.28
N HIS A 84 -12.51 17.03 0.73
CA HIS A 84 -12.33 18.46 0.57
C HIS A 84 -10.97 18.79 -0.06
N PHE A 85 -9.88 18.28 0.52
CA PHE A 85 -8.52 18.52 0.02
C PHE A 85 -8.32 17.99 -1.40
N THR A 86 -8.89 16.83 -1.73
CA THR A 86 -8.81 16.24 -3.08
C THR A 86 -9.53 17.11 -4.11
N ASN A 87 -10.73 17.61 -3.79
CA ASN A 87 -11.48 18.50 -4.67
C ASN A 87 -10.76 19.84 -4.88
N ASP A 88 -10.23 20.42 -3.80
CA ASP A 88 -9.46 21.66 -3.85
C ASP A 88 -8.18 21.49 -4.68
N ARG A 89 -7.47 20.37 -4.48
CA ARG A 89 -6.26 20.03 -5.25
C ARG A 89 -6.54 19.92 -6.73
N ALA A 90 -7.67 19.32 -7.11
CA ALA A 90 -8.07 19.19 -8.50
C ALA A 90 -8.50 20.52 -9.12
N ALA A 91 -9.11 21.42 -8.35
CA ALA A 91 -9.46 22.78 -8.80
C ALA A 91 -8.21 23.65 -9.04
N HIS A 92 -7.18 23.49 -8.20
CA HIS A 92 -5.90 24.19 -8.32
C HIS A 92 -4.88 23.55 -9.27
N ALA A 93 -5.18 22.36 -9.80
CA ALA A 93 -4.34 21.76 -10.83
C ALA A 93 -4.41 22.59 -12.13
N HIS A 94 -3.26 22.71 -12.83
CA HIS A 94 -3.08 23.51 -14.05
C HIS A 94 -4.28 23.51 -15.01
N PRO A 95 -4.50 24.61 -15.76
CA PRO A 95 -5.67 24.77 -16.62
C PRO A 95 -5.85 23.54 -17.50
N GLN A 96 -7.02 22.93 -17.37
CA GLN A 96 -7.39 21.76 -18.15
C GLN A 96 -7.19 22.12 -19.62
N LEU A 97 -6.31 21.39 -20.31
CA LEU A 97 -6.22 21.51 -21.77
C LEU A 97 -7.62 21.30 -22.35
N PRO A 98 -7.98 21.92 -23.49
CA PRO A 98 -9.30 21.77 -24.08
C PRO A 98 -9.71 20.30 -24.34
N SER A 99 -8.73 19.40 -24.45
CA SER A 99 -8.90 17.95 -24.62
C SER A 99 -8.86 17.14 -23.31
N ALA A 100 -8.50 17.76 -22.18
CA ALA A 100 -8.48 17.10 -20.88
C ALA A 100 -9.91 16.96 -20.36
N ARG A 101 -10.29 15.74 -19.98
CA ARG A 101 -11.58 15.49 -19.34
C ARG A 101 -11.67 16.30 -18.04
N GLY A 102 -12.67 17.16 -17.95
CA GLY A 102 -12.90 18.01 -16.79
C GLY A 102 -13.02 17.22 -15.49
N TRP A 103 -12.50 17.81 -14.40
CA TRP A 103 -12.66 17.26 -13.07
C TRP A 103 -14.12 17.34 -12.63
N LYS A 104 -14.66 16.22 -12.13
CA LYS A 104 -15.92 16.19 -11.39
C LYS A 104 -15.60 16.09 -9.89
N PRO A 105 -16.15 16.96 -9.02
CA PRO A 105 -15.96 16.85 -7.59
C PRO A 105 -16.30 15.45 -7.08
N THR A 106 -15.44 14.91 -6.22
CA THR A 106 -15.63 13.63 -5.55
C THR A 106 -16.43 13.81 -4.26
N SER A 107 -17.02 12.71 -3.79
CA SER A 107 -17.79 12.64 -2.53
C SER A 107 -17.17 11.65 -1.55
N PRO A 108 -17.52 11.70 -0.25
CA PRO A 108 -17.05 10.70 0.72
C PRO A 108 -17.37 9.26 0.31
N GLY A 109 -18.57 9.03 -0.23
CA GLY A 109 -18.98 7.70 -0.71
C GLY A 109 -18.12 7.20 -1.87
N GLU A 110 -17.76 8.10 -2.79
CA GLU A 110 -16.89 7.77 -3.91
C GLU A 110 -15.44 7.47 -3.44
N LEU A 111 -14.95 8.16 -2.41
CA LEU A 111 -13.66 7.84 -1.79
C LEU A 111 -13.68 6.48 -1.07
N TYR A 112 -14.77 6.12 -0.39
CA TYR A 112 -14.90 4.76 0.17
C TYR A 112 -14.81 3.69 -0.93
N THR A 113 -15.46 3.92 -2.09
CA THR A 113 -15.33 3.02 -3.25
C THR A 113 -13.89 2.96 -3.77
N TYR A 114 -13.20 4.10 -3.88
CA TYR A 114 -11.78 4.13 -4.26
C TYR A 114 -10.91 3.30 -3.30
N PHE A 115 -11.03 3.50 -1.99
CA PHE A 115 -10.26 2.72 -1.00
C PHE A 115 -10.61 1.24 -1.02
N ALA A 116 -11.88 0.88 -1.20
CA ALA A 116 -12.30 -0.51 -1.36
C ALA A 116 -11.62 -1.17 -2.56
N ILE A 117 -11.47 -0.44 -3.67
CA ILE A 117 -10.73 -0.91 -4.85
C ILE A 117 -9.24 -1.07 -4.54
N VAL A 118 -8.61 -0.14 -3.83
CA VAL A 118 -7.20 -0.25 -3.41
C VAL A 118 -6.97 -1.49 -2.54
N VAL A 119 -7.86 -1.74 -1.57
CA VAL A 119 -7.81 -2.96 -0.73
C VAL A 119 -8.02 -4.21 -1.58
N TYR A 120 -8.95 -4.19 -2.53
CA TYR A 120 -9.17 -5.30 -3.44
C TYR A 120 -7.92 -5.64 -4.27
N MET A 121 -7.23 -4.63 -4.80
CA MET A 121 -5.98 -4.79 -5.55
C MET A 121 -4.82 -5.32 -4.69
N ALA A 122 -4.81 -5.00 -3.39
CA ALA A 122 -3.83 -5.56 -2.46
C ALA A 122 -4.00 -7.08 -2.27
N VAL A 123 -5.23 -7.57 -2.35
CA VAL A 123 -5.55 -9.01 -2.21
C VAL A 123 -5.41 -9.74 -3.55
N HIS A 124 -5.89 -9.13 -4.64
CA HIS A 124 -5.87 -9.70 -5.99
C HIS A 124 -4.86 -8.94 -6.82
N ARG A 125 -3.61 -9.42 -6.91
CA ARG A 125 -2.55 -8.72 -7.65
C ARG A 125 -2.60 -9.09 -9.13
N GLU A 126 -2.79 -8.09 -9.98
CA GLU A 126 -2.69 -8.24 -11.43
C GLU A 126 -1.36 -7.68 -11.97
N PRO A 127 -0.89 -8.14 -13.15
CA PRO A 127 0.35 -7.66 -13.77
C PRO A 127 0.31 -6.18 -14.13
N SER A 128 -0.87 -5.65 -14.45
CA SER A 128 -1.06 -4.25 -14.83
C SER A 128 -2.37 -3.69 -14.29
N LEU A 129 -2.39 -2.36 -14.10
CA LEU A 129 -3.58 -1.67 -13.60
C LEU A 129 -4.76 -1.78 -14.57
N ALA A 130 -4.50 -1.81 -15.88
CA ALA A 130 -5.54 -1.94 -16.89
C ALA A 130 -6.28 -3.28 -16.82
N GLU A 131 -5.63 -4.33 -16.32
CA GLU A 131 -6.22 -5.68 -16.24
C GLU A 131 -7.36 -5.78 -15.23
N TYR A 132 -7.38 -4.89 -14.22
CA TYR A 132 -8.51 -4.80 -13.29
C TYR A 132 -9.81 -4.30 -13.93
N TRP A 133 -9.74 -3.63 -15.08
CA TRP A 133 -10.91 -3.10 -15.78
C TRP A 133 -11.14 -3.71 -17.16
N SER A 134 -10.17 -4.45 -17.69
CA SER A 134 -10.22 -5.07 -19.01
C SER A 134 -9.49 -6.42 -19.00
N ARG A 135 -9.99 -7.42 -19.70
CA ARG A 135 -9.27 -8.71 -19.80
C ARG A 135 -8.08 -8.55 -20.73
N GLY A 136 -6.86 -8.59 -20.18
CA GLY A 136 -5.62 -8.51 -20.95
C GLY A 136 -5.32 -9.75 -21.79
N HIS A 137 -5.84 -10.91 -21.41
CA HIS A 137 -5.68 -12.16 -22.15
C HIS A 137 -6.84 -13.14 -21.92
N LYS A 138 -6.94 -14.19 -22.74
CA LYS A 138 -8.05 -15.16 -22.75
C LYS A 138 -8.34 -15.79 -21.36
N ASN A 139 -7.28 -16.06 -20.59
CA ASN A 139 -7.37 -16.71 -19.29
C ASN A 139 -7.37 -15.73 -18.10
N ALA A 140 -7.56 -14.42 -18.35
CA ALA A 140 -7.49 -13.42 -17.28
C ALA A 140 -8.71 -13.53 -16.36
N PRO A 141 -8.55 -13.34 -15.04
CA PRO A 141 -9.66 -13.19 -14.13
C PRO A 141 -10.63 -12.09 -14.60
N THR A 142 -11.91 -12.21 -14.23
CA THR A 142 -12.91 -11.17 -14.52
C THR A 142 -13.20 -10.40 -13.27
N HIS A 143 -12.86 -9.12 -13.30
CA HIS A 143 -13.14 -8.20 -12.21
C HIS A 143 -14.41 -7.40 -12.53
N LYS A 144 -15.22 -7.16 -11.50
CA LYS A 144 -16.45 -6.35 -11.59
C LYS A 144 -16.24 -4.90 -11.17
N LEU A 145 -15.03 -4.36 -11.35
CA LEU A 145 -14.73 -2.99 -10.90
C LEU A 145 -15.54 -1.93 -11.64
N ASN A 146 -15.88 -2.18 -12.91
CA ASN A 146 -16.72 -1.28 -13.71
C ASN A 146 -18.13 -1.05 -13.10
N ASP A 147 -18.63 -1.99 -12.29
CA ASP A 147 -19.92 -1.86 -11.61
C ASP A 147 -19.87 -0.79 -10.49
N PHE A 148 -18.67 -0.46 -10.01
CA PHE A 148 -18.46 0.46 -8.89
C PHE A 148 -17.78 1.77 -9.31
N MET A 149 -16.73 1.69 -10.13
CA MET A 149 -15.97 2.84 -10.57
C MET A 149 -15.25 2.52 -11.88
N GLY A 150 -15.44 3.36 -12.91
CA GLY A 150 -14.74 3.19 -14.18
C GLY A 150 -13.25 3.50 -14.09
N CYS A 151 -12.42 2.81 -14.89
CA CYS A 151 -10.97 2.93 -14.93
C CYS A 151 -10.48 4.38 -15.01
N THR A 152 -11.10 5.19 -15.88
CA THR A 152 -10.76 6.61 -16.05
C THR A 152 -10.99 7.41 -14.76
N ARG A 153 -12.12 7.17 -14.08
CA ARG A 153 -12.46 7.91 -12.85
C ARG A 153 -11.53 7.52 -11.71
N TRP A 154 -11.18 6.23 -11.61
CA TRP A 154 -10.20 5.76 -10.65
C TRP A 154 -8.84 6.46 -10.84
N HIS A 155 -8.32 6.55 -12.07
CA HIS A 155 -7.07 7.28 -12.34
C HIS A 155 -7.15 8.77 -12.02
N GLN A 156 -8.31 9.41 -12.22
CA GLN A 156 -8.50 10.80 -11.82
C GLN A 156 -8.41 10.96 -10.31
N LEU A 157 -9.08 10.08 -9.54
CA LEU A 157 -9.01 10.10 -8.09
C LEU A 157 -7.59 9.80 -7.61
N ASP A 158 -6.93 8.77 -8.14
CA ASP A 158 -5.57 8.40 -7.80
C ASP A 158 -4.57 9.54 -8.01
N ARG A 159 -4.72 10.28 -9.12
CA ARG A 159 -3.87 11.42 -9.45
C ARG A 159 -4.05 12.62 -8.52
N TYR A 160 -5.28 12.88 -8.09
CA TYR A 160 -5.62 14.11 -7.34
C TYR A 160 -5.85 13.89 -5.85
N LEU A 161 -5.84 12.63 -5.38
CA LEU A 161 -5.99 12.29 -3.97
C LEU A 161 -5.00 13.11 -3.13
N TYR A 162 -5.53 13.83 -2.16
CA TYR A 162 -4.74 14.76 -1.36
C TYR A 162 -5.21 14.78 0.10
N THR A 163 -4.27 15.04 1.02
CA THR A 163 -4.48 14.86 2.46
C THR A 163 -4.16 16.10 3.29
N ALA A 164 -3.84 17.22 2.64
CA ALA A 164 -3.52 18.49 3.29
C ALA A 164 -4.13 19.66 2.51
N GLU A 165 -4.13 20.86 3.09
CA GLU A 165 -4.59 22.06 2.41
C GLU A 165 -3.67 22.42 1.24
N VAL A 166 -4.24 22.82 0.10
CA VAL A 166 -3.46 23.13 -1.11
C VAL A 166 -2.65 24.42 -0.95
N SER A 167 -3.15 25.37 -0.16
CA SER A 167 -2.48 26.64 0.15
C SER A 167 -1.33 26.50 1.14
N GLN A 168 -1.20 25.36 1.82
CA GLN A 168 -0.19 25.17 2.85
C GLN A 168 1.20 25.08 2.21
N THR A 169 2.16 25.82 2.78
CA THR A 169 3.57 25.70 2.39
C THR A 169 4.24 24.62 3.23
N PHE A 170 5.04 23.79 2.58
CA PHE A 170 5.66 22.62 3.21
C PHE A 170 7.18 22.76 3.16
N GLN A 171 7.82 22.60 4.31
CA GLN A 171 9.29 22.60 4.42
C GLN A 171 9.88 21.22 4.07
N SER A 172 9.10 20.16 4.23
CA SER A 172 9.50 18.78 3.97
C SER A 172 8.51 18.09 3.03
N PRO A 173 8.98 17.18 2.15
CA PRO A 173 8.09 16.36 1.33
C PRO A 173 7.08 15.55 2.17
N PHE A 174 7.45 15.18 3.41
CA PHE A 174 6.58 14.42 4.32
C PHE A 174 5.52 15.28 5.01
N SER A 175 5.68 16.61 5.03
CA SER A 175 4.73 17.49 5.72
C SER A 175 3.31 17.41 5.15
N ARG A 176 3.15 17.02 3.87
CA ARG A 176 1.84 16.85 3.21
C ARG A 176 1.00 15.70 3.77
N VAL A 177 1.65 14.70 4.36
CA VAL A 177 1.00 13.52 4.93
C VAL A 177 1.16 13.45 6.44
N TRP A 178 1.86 14.43 7.02
CA TRP A 178 2.25 14.40 8.43
C TRP A 178 1.05 14.32 9.36
N ASP A 179 0.07 15.20 9.17
CA ASP A 179 -1.12 15.25 10.04
C ASP A 179 -1.93 13.96 9.96
N LEU A 180 -2.11 13.40 8.76
CA LEU A 180 -2.75 12.10 8.59
C LEU A 180 -1.93 10.98 9.24
N SER A 181 -0.61 11.00 9.11
CA SER A 181 0.27 9.98 9.70
C SER A 181 0.23 10.01 11.23
N GLU A 182 0.22 11.20 11.84
CA GLU A 182 0.13 11.36 13.29
C GLU A 182 -1.24 10.92 13.82
N LEU A 183 -2.31 11.23 13.09
CA LEU A 183 -3.64 10.73 13.39
C LEU A 183 -3.68 9.19 13.36
N LEU A 184 -3.13 8.57 12.32
CA LEU A 184 -3.08 7.12 12.19
C LEU A 184 -2.24 6.50 13.31
N ARG A 185 -1.07 7.08 13.62
CA ARG A 185 -0.21 6.64 14.72
C ARG A 185 -0.92 6.69 16.06
N ALA A 186 -1.63 7.79 16.35
CA ALA A 186 -2.40 7.93 17.58
C ALA A 186 -3.50 6.87 17.70
N ARG A 187 -4.21 6.57 16.60
CA ARG A 187 -5.26 5.54 16.57
C ARG A 187 -4.72 4.13 16.69
N SER A 188 -3.57 3.83 16.09
CA SER A 188 -2.90 2.53 16.24
C SER A 188 -2.36 2.27 17.65
N LEU A 189 -2.14 3.32 18.45
CA LEU A 189 -1.79 3.16 19.87
C LEU A 189 -3.03 2.98 20.75
N GLN A 190 -4.19 3.36 20.23
CA GLN A 190 -5.46 3.29 20.95
C GLN A 190 -6.18 1.94 20.75
N TYR A 191 -5.97 1.27 19.62
CA TYR A 191 -6.69 0.05 19.20
C TYR A 191 -5.73 -1.07 18.77
#